data_AF-A0A9R0WE68-F1
#
_entry.id   AF-A0A9R0WE68-F1
#
_cell.length_a   1.000
_cell.length_b   1.000
_cell.length_c   1.000
_cell.angle_alpha   90.00
_cell.angle_beta   90.00
_cell.angle_gamma   90.00
#
_symmetry.space_group_name_H-M   'P 1'
#
loop_
_entity.id
_entity.type
_entity.pdbx_description
1 polymer ?
#
loop_
_entity_poly.entity_id
_entity_poly.type
_entity_poly.pdbx_seq_one_letter_code
_entity_poly.pdbx_strand_id
1 'polypeptide(L)'
;MQELHDIPLFFSLHNISGTVKCTSPSAVMFRSAVINAGYQISSSHCNPLGLKSDAPWDVIWDIMRCWVKNHPIKEQPRDSPGTAILSKSPQLEANFSRAVAALSKAQVKKVNRFLPNPESHWGPKVRAGRRITSKHISLLGAEALNGAISHQDGNGAVTDKPASDTGATVTNEEENEPSTKRQKTGDGEQASEP
;
A
#
# COMPACT_ATOMS: atom_id res chain seq x y z
N MET A 1 10.68 -11.29 -0.29
CA MET A 1 11.72 -11.66 0.68
C MET A 1 11.38 -13.08 1.08
N GLN A 2 12.30 -14.00 0.90
CA GLN A 2 12.07 -15.41 1.24
C GLN A 2 12.22 -15.54 2.76
N GLU A 3 11.35 -16.32 3.40
CA GLU A 3 11.38 -16.45 4.86
C GLU A 3 12.64 -17.15 5.35
N LEU A 4 13.24 -16.64 6.42
CA LEU A 4 14.26 -17.38 7.17
C LEU A 4 13.56 -18.47 7.98
N HIS A 5 13.87 -19.72 7.65
CA HIS A 5 13.35 -20.90 8.34
C HIS A 5 14.23 -21.28 9.55
N ASP A 6 15.48 -20.80 9.58
CA ASP A 6 16.48 -21.16 10.59
C ASP A 6 16.28 -20.44 11.93
N ILE A 7 15.39 -19.45 11.99
CA ILE A 7 15.12 -18.68 13.21
C ILE A 7 13.75 -19.12 13.77
N PRO A 8 13.72 -19.73 14.97
CA PRO A 8 12.50 -20.33 15.52
C PRO A 8 11.48 -19.29 16.02
N LEU A 9 11.94 -18.11 16.45
CA LEU A 9 11.09 -17.08 17.03
C LEU A 9 10.85 -15.91 16.08
N PHE A 10 9.68 -15.29 16.20
CA PHE A 10 9.35 -14.03 15.55
C PHE A 10 8.89 -13.02 16.61
N PHE A 11 9.05 -11.74 16.31
CA PHE A 11 8.54 -10.66 17.14
C PHE A 11 7.62 -9.76 16.34
N SER A 12 6.61 -9.21 17.02
CA SER A 12 5.72 -8.21 16.42
C SER A 12 6.25 -6.82 16.73
N LEU A 13 6.41 -6.02 15.69
CA LEU A 13 6.85 -4.62 15.85
C LEU A 13 5.86 -3.83 16.72
N HIS A 14 4.58 -4.14 16.64
CA HIS A 14 3.54 -3.52 17.45
C HIS A 14 3.74 -3.82 18.94
N ASN A 15 4.03 -5.06 19.31
CA ASN A 15 4.24 -5.48 20.70
C ASN A 15 5.47 -4.80 21.31
N ILE A 16 6.55 -4.71 20.54
CA ILE A 16 7.78 -4.02 20.96
C ILE A 16 7.49 -2.53 21.19
N SER A 17 6.82 -1.87 20.24
CA SER A 17 6.45 -0.46 20.40
C SER A 17 5.46 -0.22 21.55
N GLY A 18 4.56 -1.17 21.84
CA GLY A 18 3.63 -1.11 22.96
C GLY A 18 4.32 -1.24 24.32
N THR A 19 5.42 -1.99 24.39
CA THR A 19 6.25 -2.13 25.60
C THR A 19 6.96 -0.82 25.94
N VAL A 20 7.47 -0.13 24.91
CA VAL A 20 8.20 1.14 25.05
C VAL A 20 7.26 2.35 24.99
N LYS A 21 5.98 2.13 24.67
CA LYS A 21 4.93 3.15 24.54
C LYS A 21 5.32 4.24 23.53
N CYS A 22 5.96 3.82 22.45
CA CYS A 22 6.35 4.70 21.35
C CYS A 22 5.45 4.48 20.13
N THR A 23 5.46 5.46 19.22
CA THR A 23 4.86 5.27 17.90
C THR A 23 5.59 4.16 17.16
N SER A 24 4.86 3.17 16.62
CA SER A 24 5.47 2.06 15.89
C SER A 24 6.14 2.58 14.60
N PRO A 25 7.44 2.29 14.36
CA PRO A 25 8.07 2.61 13.08
C PRO A 25 7.41 1.82 11.95
N SER A 26 7.53 2.31 10.72
CA SER A 26 7.10 1.52 9.54
C SER A 26 7.94 0.25 9.44
N ALA A 27 7.30 -0.89 9.13
CA ALA A 27 8.00 -2.17 8.97
C ALA A 27 9.14 -2.08 7.94
N VAL A 28 9.01 -1.28 6.88
CA VAL A 28 10.07 -1.09 5.87
C VAL A 28 11.27 -0.35 6.44
N MET A 29 11.01 0.66 7.27
CA MET A 29 12.05 1.47 7.91
C MET A 29 12.80 0.67 8.96
N PHE A 30 12.07 -0.08 9.80
CA PHE A 30 12.66 -0.97 10.78
C PHE A 30 13.51 -2.06 10.12
N ARG A 31 13.00 -2.69 9.04
CA ARG A 31 13.77 -3.66 8.25
C ARG A 31 15.04 -3.05 7.67
N SER A 32 14.98 -1.81 7.19
CA SER A 32 16.14 -1.10 6.68
C SER A 32 17.19 -0.89 7.76
N ALA A 33 16.78 -0.48 8.96
CA ALA A 33 17.69 -0.29 10.09
C ALA A 33 18.41 -1.58 10.49
N VAL A 34 17.69 -2.70 10.55
CA VAL A 34 18.27 -4.02 10.87
C VAL A 34 19.26 -4.48 9.80
N ILE A 35 18.94 -4.27 8.52
CA ILE A 35 19.82 -4.62 7.40
C ILE A 35 21.07 -3.73 7.37
N ASN A 36 20.91 -2.43 7.64
CA ASN A 36 22.03 -1.50 7.74
C ASN A 36 22.95 -1.82 8.93
N ALA A 37 22.41 -2.43 10.00
CA ALA A 37 23.18 -2.96 11.12
C ALA A 37 23.90 -4.29 10.79
N GLY A 38 23.75 -4.82 9.57
CA GLY A 38 24.42 -6.04 9.11
C GLY A 38 23.65 -7.33 9.37
N TYR A 39 22.40 -7.26 9.87
CA TYR A 39 21.61 -8.43 10.19
C TYR A 39 20.55 -8.74 9.14
N GLN A 40 20.17 -10.02 9.05
CA GLN A 40 19.09 -10.45 8.18
C GLN A 40 17.73 -10.31 8.85
N ILE A 41 16.72 -9.94 8.06
CA ILE A 41 15.34 -9.83 8.50
C ILE A 41 14.38 -10.37 7.44
N SER A 42 13.38 -11.12 7.86
CA SER A 42 12.29 -11.61 7.03
C SER A 42 10.93 -11.39 7.70
N SER A 43 9.85 -11.42 6.91
CA SER A 43 8.50 -11.56 7.45
C SER A 43 8.22 -13.00 7.86
N SER A 44 7.24 -13.21 8.74
CA SER A 44 6.72 -14.53 9.12
C SER A 44 5.35 -14.78 8.48
N HIS A 45 5.10 -15.99 7.99
CA HIS A 45 3.82 -16.38 7.39
C HIS A 45 2.74 -16.53 8.44
N CYS A 46 3.12 -16.83 9.69
CA CYS A 46 2.18 -17.02 10.79
C CYS A 46 1.51 -15.70 11.22
N ASN A 47 2.17 -14.56 11.01
CA ASN A 47 1.65 -13.25 11.41
C ASN A 47 2.10 -12.16 10.43
N PRO A 48 1.18 -11.43 9.78
CA PRO A 48 1.52 -10.38 8.82
C PRO A 48 2.37 -9.24 9.42
N LEU A 49 2.28 -9.01 10.74
CA LEU A 49 3.08 -8.03 11.48
C LEU A 49 4.32 -8.64 12.14
N GLY A 50 4.50 -9.97 12.01
CA GLY A 50 5.62 -10.71 12.56
C GLY A 50 6.88 -10.56 11.71
N LEU A 51 7.98 -10.24 12.38
CA LEU A 51 9.32 -10.15 11.80
C LEU A 51 10.22 -11.20 12.46
N LYS A 52 11.01 -11.90 11.64
CA LYS A 52 12.08 -12.78 12.07
C LYS A 52 13.40 -12.10 11.75
N SER A 53 14.32 -12.04 12.71
CA SER A 53 15.64 -11.48 12.49
C SER A 53 16.69 -12.28 13.24
N ASP A 54 17.88 -12.37 12.64
CA ASP A 54 19.06 -12.98 13.24
C ASP A 54 19.73 -12.07 14.30
N ALA A 55 19.26 -10.82 14.41
CA ALA A 55 19.80 -9.88 15.37
C ALA A 55 19.48 -10.29 16.82
N PRO A 56 20.45 -10.17 17.75
CA PRO A 56 20.18 -10.37 19.17
C PRO A 56 19.22 -9.28 19.68
N TRP A 57 18.51 -9.59 20.77
CA TRP A 57 17.53 -8.67 21.37
C TRP A 57 18.12 -7.32 21.76
N ASP A 58 19.39 -7.27 22.18
CA ASP A 58 20.06 -6.02 22.51
C ASP A 58 20.12 -5.06 21.31
N VAL A 59 20.42 -5.57 20.11
CA VAL A 59 20.45 -4.77 18.87
C VAL A 59 19.03 -4.30 18.49
N ILE A 60 18.03 -5.16 18.64
CA ILE A 60 16.63 -4.80 18.38
C ILE A 60 16.19 -3.65 19.30
N TRP A 61 16.54 -3.73 20.58
CA TRP A 61 16.24 -2.67 21.54
C TRP A 61 17.04 -1.40 21.29
N ASP A 62 18.30 -1.49 20.85
CA ASP A 62 19.10 -0.32 20.46
C ASP A 62 18.48 0.45 19.30
N ILE A 63 18.00 -0.26 18.28
CA ILE A 63 17.27 0.36 17.17
C ILE A 63 16.01 1.09 17.69
N MET A 64 15.26 0.47 18.62
CA MET A 64 14.09 1.12 19.22
C MET A 64 14.47 2.32 20.12
N ARG A 65 15.59 2.27 20.83
CA ARG A 65 16.10 3.40 21.63
C ARG A 65 16.45 4.58 20.71
N CYS A 66 17.15 4.33 19.61
CA CYS A 66 17.44 5.35 18.60
C CYS A 66 16.16 5.93 17.98
N TRP A 67 15.15 5.09 17.76
CA TRP A 67 13.84 5.54 17.27
C TRP A 67 13.14 6.49 18.26
N VAL A 68 13.12 6.14 19.54
CA VAL A 68 12.50 6.96 20.60
C VAL A 68 13.24 8.29 20.82
N LYS A 69 14.55 8.33 20.60
CA LYS A 69 15.30 9.60 20.60
C LYS A 69 14.81 10.56 19.51
N ASN A 70 14.47 10.04 18.34
CA ASN A 70 13.96 10.83 17.22
C ASN A 70 12.46 11.15 17.37
N HIS A 71 11.72 10.32 18.11
CA HIS A 71 10.28 10.48 18.36
C HIS A 71 10.00 10.54 19.86
N PRO A 72 9.99 11.75 20.47
CA PRO A 72 9.85 11.88 21.91
C PRO A 72 8.52 11.29 22.38
N ILE A 73 8.61 10.42 23.39
CA ILE A 73 7.45 9.81 24.03
C ILE A 73 7.07 10.58 25.29
N LYS A 74 5.80 10.43 25.70
CA LYS A 74 5.37 10.89 27.02
C LYS A 74 6.11 10.09 28.09
N GLU A 75 6.42 10.76 29.20
CA GLU A 75 7.04 10.13 30.36
C GLU A 75 6.26 8.89 30.78
N GLN A 76 6.99 7.77 30.89
CA GLN A 76 6.41 6.50 31.29
C GLN A 76 6.56 6.31 32.80
N PRO A 77 5.63 5.57 33.44
CA PRO A 77 5.78 5.20 34.85
C PRO A 77 7.12 4.52 35.11
N ARG A 78 7.74 4.82 36.26
CA ARG A 78 9.05 4.27 36.64
C ARG A 78 9.06 2.74 36.70
N ASP A 79 7.91 2.13 37.01
CA ASP A 79 7.74 0.69 37.14
C ASP A 79 7.43 -0.01 35.80
N SER A 80 7.33 0.74 34.71
CA SER A 80 7.05 0.16 33.40
C SER A 80 8.32 -0.48 32.80
N PRO A 81 8.18 -1.62 32.08
CA PRO A 81 9.32 -2.27 31.42
C PRO A 81 9.98 -1.36 30.38
N GLY A 82 9.21 -0.48 29.73
CA GLY A 82 9.73 0.51 28.79
C GLY A 82 10.76 1.45 29.41
N THR A 83 10.54 1.91 30.65
CA THR A 83 11.49 2.77 31.37
C THR A 83 12.81 2.05 31.64
N ALA A 84 12.77 0.77 32.02
CA ALA A 84 13.96 -0.04 32.25
C ALA A 84 14.75 -0.34 30.96
N ILE A 85 14.06 -0.41 29.81
CA ILE A 85 14.69 -0.60 28.50
C ILE A 85 15.34 0.69 28.01
N LEU A 86 14.67 1.84 28.20
CA LEU A 86 15.13 3.15 27.75
C LEU A 86 16.24 3.75 28.62
N SER A 87 16.36 3.31 29.88
CA SER A 87 17.43 3.77 30.78
C SER A 87 18.82 3.31 30.35
N LYS A 88 18.91 2.22 29.57
CA LYS A 88 20.15 1.73 28.99
C LYS A 88 20.51 2.54 27.75
N SER A 89 21.77 2.95 27.64
CA SER A 89 22.27 3.63 26.44
C SER A 89 22.37 2.67 25.25
N PRO A 90 21.99 3.10 24.03
CA PRO A 90 22.19 2.28 22.84
C PRO A 90 23.69 2.12 22.55
N GLN A 91 24.13 0.90 22.28
CA GLN A 91 25.51 0.60 21.86
C GLN A 91 25.66 0.76 20.34
N LEU A 92 24.60 0.47 19.58
CA LEU A 92 24.54 0.66 18.14
C LEU A 92 23.71 1.89 17.75
N GLU A 93 24.26 2.73 16.87
CA GLU A 93 23.51 3.80 16.24
C GLU A 93 22.75 3.28 15.00
N ALA A 94 21.43 3.29 15.06
CA ALA A 94 20.59 2.78 13.99
C ALA A 94 20.44 3.78 12.83
N ASN A 95 20.78 3.34 11.62
CA ASN A 95 20.53 4.11 10.40
C ASN A 95 19.20 3.71 9.76
N PHE A 96 18.20 4.59 9.86
CA PHE A 96 16.85 4.37 9.32
C PHE A 96 16.71 4.70 7.81
N SER A 97 17.80 5.05 7.13
CA SER A 97 17.79 5.30 5.68
C SER A 97 17.34 4.04 4.94
N ARG A 98 16.48 4.22 3.93
CA ARG A 98 15.88 3.11 3.18
C ARG A 98 16.98 2.27 2.53
N ALA A 99 17.16 1.04 3.02
CA ALA A 99 18.10 0.10 2.44
C ALA A 99 17.48 -0.55 1.20
N VAL A 100 18.20 -0.55 0.07
CA VAL A 100 17.73 -1.19 -1.17
C VAL A 100 17.48 -2.69 -0.94
N ALA A 101 18.28 -3.32 -0.09
CA ALA A 101 18.12 -4.72 0.30
C ALA A 101 16.86 -5.01 1.15
N ALA A 102 16.21 -3.99 1.72
CA ALA A 102 14.93 -4.14 2.43
C ALA A 102 13.76 -4.32 1.45
N LEU A 103 13.93 -3.96 0.17
CA LEU A 103 12.91 -4.11 -0.84
C LEU A 103 12.87 -5.54 -1.37
N SER A 104 11.67 -6.05 -1.63
CA SER A 104 11.53 -7.35 -2.27
C SER A 104 12.08 -7.31 -3.71
N LYS A 105 12.64 -8.44 -4.19
CA LYS A 105 13.12 -8.59 -5.57
C LYS A 105 12.09 -8.12 -6.61
N ALA A 106 10.80 -8.34 -6.34
CA ALA A 106 9.69 -7.90 -7.19
C ALA A 106 9.50 -6.37 -7.20
N GLN A 107 9.62 -5.71 -6.04
CA GLN A 107 9.54 -4.25 -5.95
C GLN A 107 10.72 -3.57 -6.62
N VAL A 108 11.94 -4.10 -6.45
CA VAL A 108 13.14 -3.58 -7.12
C VAL A 108 12.99 -3.65 -8.64
N LYS A 109 12.45 -4.77 -9.14
CA LYS A 109 12.18 -4.96 -10.57
C LYS A 109 10.90 -4.26 -11.07
N LYS A 110 10.21 -3.48 -10.22
CA LYS A 110 8.90 -2.87 -10.50
C LYS A 110 7.92 -3.83 -11.21
N VAL A 111 7.94 -5.11 -10.80
CA VAL A 111 7.07 -6.11 -11.41
C VAL A 111 5.64 -5.82 -10.96
N ASN A 112 4.75 -5.66 -11.94
CA ASN A 112 3.33 -5.45 -11.67
C ASN A 112 2.81 -6.62 -10.83
N ARG A 113 2.08 -6.30 -9.75
CA ARG A 113 1.50 -7.32 -8.87
C ARG A 113 0.51 -8.21 -9.61
N PHE A 114 -0.16 -7.64 -10.61
CA PHE A 114 -1.10 -8.32 -11.47
C PHE A 114 -0.59 -8.30 -12.90
N LEU A 115 -0.63 -9.47 -13.55
CA LEU A 115 -0.43 -9.56 -14.99
C LEU A 115 -1.62 -8.88 -15.69
N PRO A 116 -1.43 -8.30 -16.88
CA PRO A 116 -2.53 -7.79 -17.68
C PRO A 116 -3.54 -8.90 -17.97
N ASN A 117 -4.82 -8.52 -18.12
CA ASN A 117 -5.86 -9.48 -18.47
C ASN A 117 -5.53 -10.14 -19.82
N PRO A 118 -5.67 -11.48 -19.92
CA PRO A 118 -5.25 -12.22 -21.11
C PRO A 118 -6.11 -11.92 -22.34
N GLU A 119 -7.42 -11.75 -22.15
CA GLU A 119 -8.36 -11.42 -23.23
C GLU A 119 -9.00 -10.04 -23.02
N SER A 120 -9.45 -9.44 -24.13
CA SER A 120 -10.41 -8.33 -24.08
C SER A 120 -11.67 -8.78 -23.33
N HIS A 121 -12.41 -7.86 -22.72
CA HIS A 121 -13.59 -8.07 -21.89
C HIS A 121 -13.47 -9.15 -20.78
N TRP A 122 -12.25 -9.45 -20.32
CA TRP A 122 -12.03 -10.39 -19.21
C TRP A 122 -12.48 -9.78 -17.88
N GLY A 123 -13.53 -10.36 -17.28
CA GLY A 123 -14.12 -9.91 -16.01
C GLY A 123 -15.60 -9.53 -16.13
N PRO A 124 -16.22 -8.98 -15.07
CA PRO A 124 -17.63 -8.62 -15.06
C PRO A 124 -17.97 -7.61 -16.17
N LYS A 125 -19.01 -7.92 -16.96
CA LYS A 125 -19.45 -7.06 -18.08
C LYS A 125 -19.92 -5.70 -17.55
N VAL A 126 -19.61 -4.64 -18.29
CA VAL A 126 -20.09 -3.29 -17.98
C VAL A 126 -21.61 -3.24 -17.96
N ARG A 127 -22.18 -2.44 -17.06
CA ARG A 127 -23.62 -2.17 -17.03
C ARG A 127 -24.09 -1.70 -18.43
N ALA A 128 -25.23 -2.20 -18.88
CA ALA A 128 -25.85 -1.80 -20.14
C ALA A 128 -25.91 -0.26 -20.27
N GLY A 129 -25.54 0.25 -21.45
CA GLY A 129 -25.47 1.69 -21.74
C GLY A 129 -24.17 2.39 -21.32
N ARG A 130 -23.25 1.73 -20.60
CA ARG A 130 -21.94 2.30 -20.28
C ARG A 130 -20.83 1.76 -21.18
N ARG A 131 -20.02 2.68 -21.73
CA ARG A 131 -18.77 2.37 -22.41
C ARG A 131 -17.63 2.21 -21.40
N ILE A 132 -16.66 1.38 -21.75
CA ILE A 132 -15.44 1.20 -20.95
C ILE A 132 -14.66 2.51 -21.00
N THR A 133 -14.45 3.12 -19.83
CA THR A 133 -13.66 4.35 -19.69
C THR A 133 -12.18 4.01 -19.53
N SER A 134 -11.30 5.01 -19.67
CA SER A 134 -9.85 4.88 -19.42
C SER A 134 -9.52 4.30 -18.04
N LYS A 135 -10.41 4.45 -17.04
CA LYS A 135 -10.28 3.84 -15.70
C LYS A 135 -10.38 2.30 -15.72
N HIS A 136 -10.99 1.73 -16.76
CA HIS A 136 -11.22 0.30 -16.93
C HIS A 136 -10.48 -0.25 -18.16
N ILE A 137 -9.40 0.42 -18.58
CA ILE A 137 -8.62 0.05 -19.77
C ILE A 137 -8.01 -1.36 -19.68
N SER A 138 -7.84 -1.88 -18.46
CA SER A 138 -7.44 -3.26 -18.22
C SER A 138 -8.46 -4.31 -18.71
N LEU A 139 -9.73 -3.94 -18.89
CA LEU A 139 -10.73 -4.81 -19.51
C LEU A 139 -10.59 -4.88 -21.03
N LEU A 140 -9.83 -3.98 -21.68
CA LEU A 140 -9.63 -4.00 -23.13
C LEU A 140 -8.47 -4.92 -23.56
N GLY A 141 -7.81 -5.58 -22.59
CA GLY A 141 -6.70 -6.50 -22.83
C GLY A 141 -5.32 -5.84 -22.77
N ALA A 142 -4.28 -6.64 -23.01
CA ALA A 142 -2.89 -6.23 -22.90
C ALA A 142 -2.48 -5.15 -23.93
N GLU A 143 -3.04 -5.21 -25.15
CA GLU A 143 -2.70 -4.27 -26.24
C GLU A 143 -3.13 -2.83 -25.93
N ALA A 144 -4.35 -2.65 -25.44
CA ALA A 144 -4.88 -1.34 -25.06
C ALA A 144 -4.12 -0.74 -23.86
N LEU A 145 -3.68 -1.57 -22.92
CA LEU A 145 -2.84 -1.16 -21.79
C LEU A 145 -1.44 -0.71 -22.26
N ASN A 146 -0.78 -1.51 -23.10
CA ASN A 146 0.56 -1.20 -23.60
C ASN A 146 0.58 0.07 -24.47
N GLY A 147 -0.45 0.29 -25.29
CA GLY A 147 -0.62 1.52 -26.05
C GLY A 147 -0.80 2.77 -25.18
N ALA A 148 -1.54 2.67 -24.08
CA ALA A 148 -1.74 3.79 -23.15
C ALA A 148 -0.48 4.13 -22.33
N ILE A 149 0.33 3.14 -21.98
CA ILE A 149 1.61 3.34 -21.26
C ILE A 149 2.62 4.06 -22.16
N SER A 150 2.65 3.73 -23.45
CA SER A 150 3.59 4.29 -24.44
C SER A 150 3.37 5.79 -24.72
N HIS A 151 2.16 6.31 -24.47
CA HIS A 151 1.81 7.72 -24.68
C HIS A 151 2.07 8.63 -23.46
N GLN A 152 2.45 8.07 -22.30
CA GLN A 152 2.64 8.86 -21.08
C GLN A 152 4.06 9.43 -20.88
N ASP A 153 5.01 9.09 -21.77
CA ASP A 153 6.38 9.64 -21.75
C ASP A 153 6.53 10.94 -22.57
N GLY A 154 5.44 11.51 -23.07
CA GLY A 154 5.45 12.76 -23.85
C GLY A 154 4.48 13.81 -23.30
N ASN A 155 5.04 14.84 -22.66
CA ASN A 155 4.32 16.08 -22.34
C ASN A 155 3.79 16.75 -23.63
N GLY A 156 2.47 16.98 -23.77
CA GLY A 156 1.93 17.68 -24.92
C GLY A 156 0.40 17.76 -24.97
N ALA A 157 -0.12 18.94 -25.31
CA ALA A 157 -1.51 19.36 -25.28
C ALA A 157 -2.45 18.68 -26.30
N VAL A 158 -3.71 18.49 -25.85
CA VAL A 158 -5.02 18.49 -26.56
C VAL A 158 -5.10 17.98 -28.01
N THR A 159 -5.98 17.00 -28.27
CA THR A 159 -7.09 17.09 -29.25
C THR A 159 -7.90 15.79 -29.29
N ASP A 160 -9.17 15.85 -28.87
CA ASP A 160 -10.15 14.79 -29.10
C ASP A 160 -10.58 14.81 -30.58
N LYS A 161 -10.33 13.73 -31.30
CA LYS A 161 -10.99 13.40 -32.57
C LYS A 161 -11.54 11.97 -32.48
N PRO A 162 -12.85 11.74 -32.69
CA PRO A 162 -13.39 10.39 -32.80
C PRO A 162 -13.15 9.87 -34.23
N ALA A 163 -12.57 8.68 -34.33
CA ALA A 163 -12.45 7.94 -35.59
C ALA A 163 -13.82 7.40 -36.03
N SER A 164 -14.11 7.58 -37.31
CA SER A 164 -15.23 7.04 -38.09
C SER A 164 -15.07 5.54 -38.33
N ASP A 165 -16.16 4.77 -38.26
CA ASP A 165 -16.57 3.89 -39.39
C ASP A 165 -18.03 3.41 -39.27
N THR A 166 -18.64 3.28 -40.44
CA THR A 166 -19.87 2.59 -40.92
C THR A 166 -20.61 1.64 -39.98
N GLY A 167 -21.94 1.47 -40.03
CA GLY A 167 -22.99 1.95 -40.92
C GLY A 167 -24.24 1.09 -40.66
N ALA A 168 -25.41 1.71 -40.43
CA ALA A 168 -26.74 1.12 -40.64
C ALA A 168 -27.81 2.20 -40.39
N THR A 169 -28.53 2.51 -41.46
CA THR A 169 -29.66 3.43 -41.57
C THR A 169 -30.89 2.91 -40.80
N VAL A 170 -31.69 3.80 -40.18
CA VAL A 170 -33.13 4.03 -40.48
C VAL A 170 -33.85 4.78 -39.33
N THR A 171 -34.51 5.87 -39.77
CA THR A 171 -35.64 6.68 -39.23
C THR A 171 -35.47 7.59 -38.02
N ASN A 172 -35.64 8.89 -38.34
CA ASN A 172 -35.94 10.01 -37.47
C ASN A 172 -37.32 9.86 -36.81
N GLU A 173 -37.48 10.37 -35.60
CA GLU A 173 -38.60 11.26 -35.24
C GLU A 173 -38.27 12.05 -33.97
N GLU A 174 -38.97 13.16 -33.84
CA GLU A 174 -38.64 14.41 -33.15
C GLU A 174 -38.77 14.40 -31.61
N GLU A 175 -38.13 15.43 -31.04
CA GLU A 175 -38.62 16.28 -29.96
C GLU A 175 -38.11 16.13 -28.50
N ASN A 176 -37.49 17.26 -28.11
CA ASN A 176 -37.65 18.04 -26.88
C ASN A 176 -36.71 17.83 -25.68
N GLU A 177 -36.31 19.00 -25.18
CA GLU A 177 -35.16 19.33 -24.34
C GLU A 177 -35.53 19.26 -22.82
N PRO A 178 -34.72 19.78 -21.87
CA PRO A 178 -34.09 19.01 -20.81
C PRO A 178 -34.76 19.23 -19.43
N SER A 179 -34.47 18.38 -18.46
CA SER A 179 -34.70 18.75 -17.05
C SER A 179 -33.74 18.15 -16.05
N THR A 180 -33.51 18.99 -15.06
CA THR A 180 -32.36 19.10 -14.16
C THR A 180 -32.59 18.37 -12.84
N LYS A 181 -31.48 18.25 -12.09
CA LYS A 181 -31.37 17.95 -10.65
C LYS A 181 -31.67 16.52 -10.18
N ARG A 182 -30.66 15.92 -9.55
CA ARG A 182 -30.91 15.24 -8.27
C ARG A 182 -29.79 15.52 -7.27
N GLN A 183 -30.19 16.23 -6.22
CA GLN A 183 -29.40 16.70 -5.10
C GLN A 183 -29.23 15.58 -4.07
N LYS A 184 -28.18 15.77 -3.28
CA LYS A 184 -27.52 14.87 -2.33
C LYS A 184 -28.33 14.64 -1.03
N THR A 185 -28.28 13.39 -0.58
CA THR A 185 -28.42 12.76 0.77
C THR A 185 -28.92 13.58 1.97
N GLY A 186 -29.70 12.88 2.82
CA GLY A 186 -29.73 13.11 4.27
C GLY A 186 -30.84 12.32 4.96
N ASP A 187 -30.47 11.23 5.64
CA ASP A 187 -31.31 10.39 6.50
C ASP A 187 -31.82 11.13 7.75
N GLY A 188 -32.94 10.68 8.32
CA GLY A 188 -33.48 11.18 9.58
C GLY A 188 -34.77 10.49 10.03
N GLU A 189 -34.60 9.31 10.60
CA GLU A 189 -35.42 8.56 11.58
C GLU A 189 -36.71 9.20 12.14
N GLN A 190 -37.81 8.45 12.14
CA GLN A 190 -38.51 8.04 13.38
C GLN A 190 -39.66 7.06 13.07
N ALA A 191 -39.61 5.91 13.72
CA ALA A 191 -40.66 4.89 13.72
C ALA A 191 -41.76 5.27 14.73
N SER A 192 -43.00 5.11 14.31
CA SER A 192 -44.15 4.91 15.20
C SER A 192 -45.15 3.98 14.50
N GLU A 193 -45.33 2.80 15.07
CA GLU A 193 -46.49 1.95 14.83
C GLU A 193 -47.40 1.97 16.08
N PRO A 194 -48.70 1.68 15.91
CA PRO A 194 -49.78 2.07 16.82
C PRO A 194 -49.87 1.29 18.13
#